data_AF-A0A7C2KWQ7-F1
#
_entry.id   AF-A0A7C2KWQ7-F1
#
_cell.length_a   1.000
_cell.length_b   1.000
_cell.length_c   1.000
_cell.angle_alpha   90.00
_cell.angle_beta   90.00
_cell.angle_gamma   90.00
#
_symmetry.space_group_name_H-M   'P 1'
#
loop_
_entity.id
_entity.type
_entity.pdbx_description
1 polymer ?
#
loop_
_entity_poly.entity_id
_entity_poly.type
_entity_poly.pdbx_seq_one_letter_code
_entity_poly.pdbx_strand_id
1 'polypeptide(L)'
;MYTQNFITVTLIITGLALTPVMGDTSERRIGYSKVYHPSVVSSIAKILHNRGLEEDAAELIASELVSEEDNTLLAMMMHILENHDIVTRDEVLAYLSQAALHKQKLDFRSYDHLIGMVEKIRQKPTDESTRKKLKDLTKVTRQLFA
;
A
#
# COMPACT_ATOMS: atom_id res chain seq x y z
N MET A 1 55.54 -31.62 -37.28
CA MET A 1 55.08 -31.30 -35.91
C MET A 1 54.28 -30.02 -36.03
N TYR A 2 52.94 -30.13 -35.98
CA TYR A 2 52.02 -29.05 -36.34
C TYR A 2 51.73 -28.14 -35.14
N THR A 3 51.75 -26.86 -35.43
CA THR A 3 51.61 -25.67 -34.58
C THR A 3 50.24 -25.58 -33.90
N GLN A 4 50.23 -25.30 -32.60
CA GLN A 4 49.02 -25.00 -31.83
C GLN A 4 48.58 -23.55 -32.08
N ASN A 5 47.43 -23.37 -32.70
CA ASN A 5 46.78 -22.06 -32.84
C ASN A 5 45.78 -21.88 -31.68
N PHE A 6 46.08 -20.96 -30.76
CA PHE A 6 45.11 -20.50 -29.78
C PHE A 6 44.13 -19.52 -30.45
N ILE A 7 42.84 -19.84 -30.43
CA ILE A 7 41.77 -18.97 -30.92
C ILE A 7 41.22 -18.19 -29.72
N THR A 8 41.45 -16.88 -29.71
CA THR A 8 40.87 -15.96 -28.72
C THR A 8 39.54 -15.44 -29.29
N VAL A 9 38.44 -15.68 -28.59
CA VAL A 9 37.10 -15.21 -28.99
C VAL A 9 36.76 -13.95 -28.20
N THR A 10 36.79 -12.80 -28.85
CA THR A 10 36.33 -11.53 -28.27
C THR A 10 34.83 -11.39 -28.50
N LEU A 11 34.04 -11.48 -27.43
CA LEU A 11 32.59 -11.29 -27.48
C LEU A 11 32.27 -9.79 -27.48
N ILE A 12 31.83 -9.25 -28.61
CA ILE A 12 31.36 -7.86 -28.71
C ILE A 12 29.87 -7.85 -28.37
N ILE A 13 29.52 -7.32 -27.19
CA ILE A 13 28.12 -7.10 -26.80
C ILE A 13 27.68 -5.77 -27.41
N THR A 14 27.18 -5.81 -28.64
CA THR A 14 26.48 -4.66 -29.24
C THR A 14 25.14 -4.49 -28.52
N GLY A 15 24.99 -3.38 -27.82
CA GLY A 15 23.74 -2.98 -27.18
C GLY A 15 22.65 -2.75 -28.22
N LEU A 16 21.69 -3.69 -28.29
CA LEU A 16 20.40 -3.42 -28.89
C LEU A 16 19.62 -2.54 -27.91
N ALA A 17 19.67 -1.22 -28.13
CA ALA A 17 18.69 -0.31 -27.58
C ALA A 17 17.34 -0.61 -28.26
N LEU A 18 16.58 -1.54 -27.67
CA LEU A 18 15.17 -1.70 -28.01
C LEU A 18 14.44 -0.49 -27.43
N THR A 19 14.22 0.53 -28.25
CA THR A 19 13.13 1.49 -28.01
C THR A 19 11.83 0.77 -28.35
N PRO A 20 10.97 0.40 -27.37
CA PRO A 20 9.66 -0.12 -27.71
C PRO A 20 8.87 1.03 -28.33
N VAL A 21 8.59 0.89 -29.62
CA VAL A 21 7.63 1.71 -30.35
C VAL A 21 6.32 1.71 -29.57
N MET A 22 5.87 2.91 -29.20
CA MET A 22 4.57 3.16 -28.58
C MET A 22 3.47 2.60 -29.49
N GLY A 23 2.91 1.45 -29.12
CA GLY A 23 1.59 1.06 -29.54
C GLY A 23 0.60 1.73 -28.59
N ASP A 24 -0.16 2.68 -29.08
CA ASP A 24 -1.36 3.19 -28.41
C ASP A 24 -2.36 2.03 -28.27
N THR A 25 -2.26 1.29 -27.18
CA THR A 25 -3.39 0.62 -26.58
C THR A 25 -3.69 1.34 -25.28
N SER A 26 -4.71 2.18 -25.35
CA SER A 26 -5.36 2.81 -24.22
C SER A 26 -6.03 1.75 -23.33
N GLU A 27 -5.23 0.93 -22.65
CA GLU A 27 -5.63 0.29 -21.42
C GLU A 27 -5.30 1.27 -20.30
N ARG A 28 -6.34 1.80 -19.64
CA ARG A 28 -6.19 2.46 -18.32
C ARG A 28 -5.63 1.43 -17.33
N ARG A 29 -4.33 1.19 -17.38
CA ARG A 29 -3.59 0.65 -16.25
C ARG A 29 -3.51 1.80 -15.27
N ILE A 30 -4.26 1.69 -14.19
CA ILE A 30 -4.07 2.50 -13.00
C ILE A 30 -2.62 2.30 -12.60
N GLY A 31 -1.78 3.26 -12.97
CA GLY A 31 -0.34 3.23 -12.72
C GLY A 31 -0.12 3.42 -11.24
N TYR A 32 -0.03 2.32 -10.49
CA TYR A 32 0.71 2.32 -9.24
C TYR A 32 2.16 2.66 -9.61
N SER A 33 2.53 3.95 -9.52
CA SER A 33 3.95 4.28 -9.46
C SER A 33 4.49 3.48 -8.27
N LYS A 34 5.51 2.64 -8.50
CA LYS A 34 6.21 1.92 -7.42
C LYS A 34 6.97 2.92 -6.56
N VAL A 35 6.26 3.75 -5.80
CA VAL A 35 6.82 4.32 -4.58
C VAL A 35 6.89 3.16 -3.62
N TYR A 36 8.10 2.77 -3.23
CA TYR A 36 8.34 1.68 -2.28
C TYR A 36 7.85 2.14 -0.91
N HIS A 37 6.55 2.03 -0.67
CA HIS A 37 5.98 2.29 0.64
C HIS A 37 6.23 1.06 1.51
N PRO A 38 6.83 1.23 2.70
CA PRO A 38 6.92 0.13 3.65
C PRO A 38 5.50 -0.41 3.93
N SER A 39 5.42 -1.70 4.27
CA SER A 39 4.16 -2.34 4.60
C SER A 39 3.39 -1.54 5.66
N VAL A 40 2.07 -1.67 5.67
CA VAL A 40 1.22 -0.99 6.65
C VAL A 40 1.63 -1.42 8.06
N VAL A 41 1.87 -2.73 8.24
CA VAL A 41 2.39 -3.30 9.49
C VAL A 41 3.71 -2.64 9.89
N SER A 42 4.71 -2.60 9.01
CA SER A 42 6.01 -1.97 9.30
C SER A 42 5.87 -0.48 9.63
N SER A 43 4.97 0.22 8.93
CA SER A 43 4.71 1.64 9.17
C SER A 43 4.09 1.86 10.56
N ILE A 44 3.14 1.02 10.97
CA ILE A 44 2.53 1.06 12.30
C ILE A 44 3.58 0.73 13.37
N ALA A 45 4.33 -0.37 13.19
CA ALA A 45 5.39 -0.78 14.11
C ALA A 45 6.42 0.34 14.33
N LYS A 46 6.86 0.99 13.24
CA LYS A 46 7.77 2.14 13.32
C LYS A 46 7.17 3.31 14.10
N ILE A 47 5.88 3.63 13.91
CA ILE A 47 5.21 4.69 14.68
C ILE A 47 5.15 4.32 16.17
N LEU A 48 4.85 3.06 16.49
CA LEU A 48 4.78 2.58 17.88
C LEU A 48 6.16 2.58 18.55
N HIS A 49 7.19 2.12 17.84
CA HIS A 49 8.57 2.16 18.30
C HIS A 49 9.04 3.60 18.58
N ASN A 50 8.77 4.51 17.64
CA ASN A 50 9.05 5.94 17.82
C ASN A 50 8.31 6.58 19.01
N ARG A 51 7.24 5.94 19.50
CA ARG A 51 6.48 6.37 20.70
C ARG A 51 6.97 5.70 21.99
N GLY A 52 8.07 4.93 21.93
CA GLY A 52 8.74 4.34 23.09
C GLY A 52 8.43 2.87 23.35
N LEU A 53 7.81 2.16 22.40
CA LEU A 53 7.69 0.71 22.50
C LEU A 53 8.99 0.03 22.03
N GLU A 54 9.35 -1.06 22.67
CA GLU A 54 10.40 -1.97 22.17
C GLU A 54 10.06 -2.44 20.76
N GLU A 55 11.08 -2.58 19.90
CA GLU A 55 10.91 -2.89 18.46
C GLU A 55 10.10 -4.18 18.25
N ASP A 56 10.49 -5.27 18.92
CA ASP A 56 9.79 -6.56 18.86
C ASP A 56 8.33 -6.47 19.33
N ALA A 57 8.07 -5.67 20.37
CA ALA A 57 6.72 -5.47 20.90
C ALA A 57 5.86 -4.65 19.93
N ALA A 58 6.45 -3.64 19.29
CA ALA A 58 5.79 -2.81 18.29
C ALA A 58 5.42 -3.62 17.04
N GLU A 59 6.31 -4.50 16.58
CA GLU A 59 6.07 -5.38 15.43
C GLU A 59 4.98 -6.41 15.72
N LEU A 60 4.99 -7.03 16.91
CA LEU A 60 3.95 -7.95 17.33
C LEU A 60 2.57 -7.28 17.36
N ILE A 61 2.46 -6.12 18.02
CA ILE A 61 1.19 -5.38 18.13
C ILE A 61 0.67 -4.94 16.75
N ALA A 62 1.56 -4.50 15.86
CA ALA A 62 1.17 -4.11 14.50
C ALA A 62 0.64 -5.31 13.69
N SER A 63 1.28 -6.46 13.82
CA SER A 63 0.91 -7.71 13.12
C SER A 63 -0.37 -8.34 13.68
N GLU A 64 -0.66 -8.14 14.97
CA GLU A 64 -1.95 -8.55 15.56
C GLU A 64 -3.15 -7.73 15.03
N LEU A 65 -2.93 -6.45 14.69
CA LEU A 65 -3.99 -5.58 14.18
C LEU A 65 -4.30 -5.85 12.70
N VAL A 66 -3.25 -6.09 11.90
CA VAL A 66 -3.36 -6.17 10.44
C VAL A 66 -2.80 -7.51 9.96
N SER A 67 -3.68 -8.35 9.42
CA SER A 67 -3.27 -9.60 8.77
C SER A 67 -2.44 -9.33 7.51
N GLU A 68 -1.65 -10.31 7.06
CA GLU A 68 -0.89 -10.18 5.81
C GLU A 68 -1.79 -9.92 4.59
N GLU A 69 -2.97 -10.55 4.55
CA GLU A 69 -3.97 -10.33 3.50
C GLU A 69 -4.49 -8.89 3.53
N ASP A 70 -4.83 -8.40 4.72
CA ASP A 70 -5.38 -7.05 4.90
C ASP A 70 -4.32 -5.96 4.71
N ASN A 71 -3.02 -6.28 4.83
CA ASN A 71 -1.93 -5.31 4.62
C ASN A 71 -1.95 -4.74 3.19
N THR A 72 -2.18 -5.57 2.18
CA THR A 72 -2.27 -5.12 0.78
C THR A 72 -3.56 -4.33 0.53
N LEU A 73 -4.67 -4.80 1.07
CA LEU A 73 -5.97 -4.12 1.02
C LEU A 73 -5.87 -2.71 1.62
N LEU A 74 -5.30 -2.60 2.82
CA LEU A 74 -5.12 -1.34 3.52
C LEU A 74 -4.21 -0.36 2.77
N ALA A 75 -3.11 -0.86 2.19
CA ALA A 75 -2.22 -0.03 1.38
C ALA A 75 -2.96 0.58 0.19
N MET A 76 -3.79 -0.21 -0.49
CA MET A 76 -4.63 0.27 -1.59
C MET A 76 -5.70 1.25 -1.11
N MET A 77 -6.39 0.95 0.00
CA MET A 77 -7.40 1.84 0.57
C MET A 77 -6.80 3.20 0.93
N MET A 78 -5.65 3.23 1.60
CA MET A 78 -4.94 4.47 1.94
C MET A 78 -4.61 5.29 0.69
N HIS A 79 -4.11 4.64 -0.36
CA HIS A 79 -3.80 5.32 -1.62
C HIS A 79 -5.05 5.95 -2.27
N ILE A 80 -6.18 5.25 -2.26
CA ILE A 80 -7.42 5.78 -2.84
C ILE A 80 -7.99 6.92 -1.99
N LEU A 81 -7.94 6.81 -0.66
CA LEU A 81 -8.38 7.87 0.26
C LEU A 81 -7.57 9.16 0.06
N GLU A 82 -6.26 9.01 -0.08
CA GLU A 82 -5.32 10.10 -0.31
C GLU A 82 -5.54 10.75 -1.69
N ASN A 83 -5.64 9.96 -2.76
CA ASN A 83 -5.92 10.46 -4.12
C ASN A 83 -7.26 11.20 -4.26
N HIS A 84 -8.18 11.00 -3.31
CA HIS A 84 -9.48 11.67 -3.29
C HIS A 84 -9.56 12.82 -2.30
N ASP A 85 -8.43 13.21 -1.69
CA ASP A 85 -8.31 14.26 -0.66
C ASP A 85 -9.27 14.04 0.51
N ILE A 86 -9.51 12.77 0.88
CA ILE A 86 -10.41 12.44 2.00
C ILE A 86 -9.64 12.50 3.31
N VAL A 87 -8.54 11.74 3.37
CA VAL A 87 -7.56 11.66 4.47
C VAL A 87 -6.22 11.26 3.88
N THR A 88 -5.13 11.71 4.48
CA THR A 88 -3.75 11.37 4.08
C THR A 88 -3.33 10.00 4.61
N ARG A 89 -2.29 9.42 4.02
CA ARG A 89 -1.70 8.16 4.52
C ARG A 89 -1.26 8.26 5.98
N ASP A 90 -0.62 9.36 6.36
CA ASP A 90 -0.08 9.56 7.71
C ASP A 90 -1.20 9.66 8.76
N GLU A 91 -2.32 10.31 8.43
CA GLU A 91 -3.50 10.37 9.30
C GLU A 91 -4.10 8.98 9.54
N VAL A 92 -4.18 8.15 8.49
CA VAL A 92 -4.67 6.78 8.62
C VAL A 92 -3.71 5.93 9.45
N LEU A 93 -2.40 6.03 9.23
CA LEU A 93 -1.39 5.31 10.01
C LEU A 93 -1.39 5.75 11.49
N ALA A 94 -1.59 7.04 11.76
CA ALA A 94 -1.74 7.55 13.12
C ALA A 94 -2.97 6.95 13.81
N TYR A 95 -4.11 6.89 13.12
CA TYR A 95 -5.31 6.22 13.62
C TYR A 95 -5.07 4.73 13.91
N LEU A 96 -4.50 4.00 12.94
CA LEU A 96 -4.24 2.56 13.07
C LEU A 96 -3.26 2.27 14.21
N SER A 97 -2.23 3.10 14.40
CA SER A 97 -1.29 2.94 15.52
C SER A 97 -1.97 3.08 16.89
N GLN A 98 -2.93 4.00 17.04
CA GLN A 98 -3.74 4.10 18.26
C GLN A 98 -4.66 2.89 18.42
N ALA A 99 -5.32 2.46 17.35
CA ALA A 99 -6.18 1.28 17.37
C ALA A 99 -5.41 0.01 17.79
N ALA A 100 -4.16 -0.13 17.32
CA ALA A 100 -3.26 -1.22 17.67
C ALA A 100 -2.96 -1.25 19.17
N LEU A 101 -2.57 -0.10 19.75
CA LEU A 101 -2.31 0.03 21.19
C LEU A 101 -3.51 -0.36 22.06
N HIS A 102 -4.71 -0.05 21.60
CA HIS A 102 -5.95 -0.37 22.28
C HIS A 102 -6.52 -1.75 21.91
N LYS A 103 -5.78 -2.56 21.15
CA LYS A 103 -6.20 -3.89 20.68
C LYS A 103 -7.60 -3.89 20.06
N GLN A 104 -7.92 -2.84 19.31
CA GLN A 104 -9.22 -2.71 18.66
C GLN A 104 -9.32 -3.71 17.51
N LYS A 105 -10.48 -4.36 17.40
CA LYS A 105 -10.81 -5.16 16.22
C LYS A 105 -11.33 -4.23 15.13
N LEU A 106 -10.69 -4.24 13.97
CA LEU A 106 -11.09 -3.45 12.81
C LEU A 106 -11.47 -4.41 11.68
N ASP A 107 -12.55 -4.09 10.97
CA ASP A 107 -12.90 -4.78 9.73
C ASP A 107 -12.85 -3.78 8.58
N PHE A 108 -11.80 -3.88 7.78
CA PHE A 108 -11.49 -2.98 6.67
C PHE A 108 -12.39 -3.19 5.44
N ARG A 109 -13.18 -4.27 5.42
CA ARG A 109 -14.13 -4.61 4.34
C ARG A 109 -15.54 -4.08 4.65
N SER A 110 -15.77 -3.61 5.88
CA SER A 110 -17.00 -2.96 6.31
C SER A 110 -17.01 -1.48 5.96
N TYR A 111 -18.07 -1.07 5.27
CA TYR A 111 -18.35 0.34 4.97
C TYR A 111 -18.53 1.19 6.23
N ASP A 112 -19.19 0.63 7.26
CA ASP A 112 -19.46 1.35 8.50
C ASP A 112 -18.16 1.62 9.26
N HIS A 113 -17.22 0.66 9.27
CA HIS A 113 -15.90 0.88 9.85
C HIS A 113 -15.06 1.88 9.07
N LEU A 114 -15.10 1.83 7.74
CA LEU A 114 -14.40 2.80 6.90
C LEU A 114 -14.90 4.23 7.14
N ILE A 115 -16.22 4.43 7.19
CA ILE A 115 -16.81 5.72 7.56
C ILE A 115 -16.37 6.13 8.96
N GLY A 116 -16.54 5.25 9.94
CA GLY A 116 -16.19 5.54 11.33
C GLY A 116 -14.73 5.93 11.50
N MET A 117 -13.81 5.30 10.75
CA MET A 117 -12.40 5.68 10.71
C MET A 117 -12.22 7.10 10.16
N VAL A 118 -12.79 7.40 8.98
CA VAL A 118 -12.66 8.73 8.35
C VAL A 118 -13.25 9.83 9.25
N GLU A 119 -14.39 9.59 9.87
CA GLU A 119 -15.04 10.55 10.76
C GLU A 119 -14.23 10.80 12.05
N LYS A 120 -13.64 9.74 12.62
CA LYS A 120 -12.73 9.87 13.77
C LYS A 120 -11.46 10.65 13.41
N ILE A 121 -10.88 10.40 12.24
CA ILE A 121 -9.69 11.13 11.76
C ILE A 121 -10.02 12.61 11.57
N ARG A 122 -11.10 12.91 10.84
CA ARG A 122 -11.47 14.30 10.49
C ARG A 122 -12.19 15.05 11.61
N GLN A 123 -12.55 14.36 12.70
CA GLN A 123 -13.31 14.88 13.83
C GLN A 123 -14.63 15.55 13.43
N LYS A 124 -15.25 15.08 12.35
CA LYS A 124 -16.52 15.60 11.83
C LYS A 124 -17.26 14.54 11.03
N PRO A 125 -18.60 14.63 10.93
CA PRO A 125 -19.37 13.77 10.05
C PRO A 125 -18.92 13.91 8.60
N THR A 126 -18.94 12.79 7.88
CA THR A 126 -18.69 12.78 6.44
C THR A 126 -19.83 13.47 5.69
N ASP A 127 -19.51 14.25 4.66
CA ASP A 127 -20.52 14.82 3.75
C ASP A 127 -21.00 13.75 2.75
N GLU A 128 -22.09 14.04 2.03
CA GLU A 128 -22.69 13.09 1.09
C GLU A 128 -21.75 12.68 -0.06
N SER A 129 -20.93 13.61 -0.56
CA SER A 129 -19.96 13.32 -1.61
C SER A 129 -18.89 12.36 -1.10
N THR A 130 -18.35 12.61 0.09
CA THR A 130 -17.40 11.71 0.76
C THR A 130 -18.01 10.34 1.01
N ARG A 131 -19.24 10.26 1.55
CA ARG A 131 -19.94 8.98 1.77
C ARG A 131 -20.09 8.17 0.48
N LYS A 132 -20.44 8.82 -0.62
CA LYS A 132 -20.57 8.17 -1.93
C LYS A 132 -19.23 7.57 -2.39
N LYS A 133 -18.13 8.33 -2.28
CA LYS A 133 -16.78 7.84 -2.60
C LYS A 133 -16.38 6.64 -1.74
N LEU A 134 -16.62 6.70 -0.43
CA LEU A 134 -16.33 5.60 0.49
C LEU A 134 -17.16 4.35 0.17
N LYS A 135 -18.42 4.54 -0.23
CA LYS A 135 -19.31 3.44 -0.63
C LYS A 135 -18.77 2.75 -1.88
N ASP A 136 -18.34 3.51 -2.87
CA ASP A 136 -17.78 2.96 -4.10
C ASP A 136 -16.42 2.29 -3.84
N LEU A 137 -15.57 2.84 -2.96
CA LEU A 137 -14.35 2.18 -2.49
C LEU A 137 -14.65 0.82 -1.88
N THR A 138 -15.63 0.71 -0.97
CA THR A 138 -15.97 -0.59 -0.36
C THR A 138 -16.52 -1.62 -1.34
N LYS A 139 -17.18 -1.19 -2.43
CA LYS A 139 -17.59 -2.13 -3.49
C LYS A 139 -16.36 -2.66 -4.23
N VAL A 140 -15.43 -1.77 -4.59
CA VAL A 140 -14.21 -2.15 -5.31
C VAL A 140 -13.36 -3.09 -4.46
N THR A 141 -13.14 -2.77 -3.19
CA THR A 141 -12.35 -3.63 -2.31
C THR A 141 -13.00 -4.99 -2.08
N ARG A 142 -14.33 -5.06 -1.91
CA ARG A 142 -15.03 -6.34 -1.82
C ARG A 142 -14.92 -7.17 -3.10
N GLN A 143 -14.93 -6.55 -4.27
CA GLN A 143 -14.80 -7.30 -5.53
C GLN A 143 -13.39 -7.86 -5.75
N LEU A 144 -12.37 -7.15 -5.28
CA LEU A 144 -10.96 -7.52 -5.48
C LEU A 144 -10.41 -8.46 -4.41
N PHE A 145 -10.99 -8.48 -3.21
CA PHE A 145 -10.47 -9.19 -2.04
C PHE A 145 -11.54 -10.03 -1.31
N ALA A 146 -12.57 -10.50 -2.04
CA ALA A 146 -13.60 -11.43 -1.53
C ALA A 146 -13.12 -12.88 -1.48
#